data_AF-A0A841ITS5-F1
#
_entry.id   AF-A0A841ITS5-F1
#
_cell.length_a   1.000
_cell.length_b   1.000
_cell.length_c   1.000
_cell.angle_alpha   90.00
_cell.angle_beta   90.00
_cell.angle_gamma   90.00
#
_symmetry.space_group_name_H-M   'P 1'
#
loop_
_entity.id
_entity.type
_entity.pdbx_description
1 polymer ?
#
loop_
_entity_poly.entity_id
_entity_poly.type
_entity_poly.pdbx_seq_one_letter_code
_entity_poly.pdbx_strand_id
1 'polypeptide(L)'
;MTPDPFHLMADREALTAWAREHGVRVRVAGEDWESITYEATTSGPDGTSVVRRYRCVLPPAMALRRLRLTYVVGLCHDAGGAVCNHVRRVVPPVLSAADEAARHDVTLVAAALVEAERRAVCGATVHNLAVYTVQRAKDWRPY
;
A
#
# COMPACT_ATOMS: atom_id res chain seq x y z
N MET A 1 -22.43 14.46 18.25
CA MET A 1 -21.97 14.51 16.84
C MET A 1 -20.46 14.47 16.85
N THR A 2 -19.86 13.32 16.57
CA THR A 2 -18.42 13.22 16.36
C THR A 2 -18.13 13.96 15.05
N PRO A 3 -17.35 15.06 15.04
CA PRO A 3 -16.98 15.70 13.78
C PRO A 3 -16.26 14.65 12.95
N ASP A 4 -16.70 14.43 11.71
CA ASP A 4 -16.02 13.53 10.79
C ASP A 4 -14.56 14.00 10.66
N PRO A 5 -13.58 13.27 11.22
CA PRO A 5 -12.20 13.73 11.27
C PRO A 5 -11.56 13.72 9.88
N PHE A 6 -12.28 13.26 8.85
CA PHE A 6 -11.82 13.12 7.48
C PHE A 6 -12.65 13.99 6.55
N HIS A 7 -12.17 15.20 6.28
CA HIS A 7 -12.82 16.04 5.29
C HIS A 7 -12.26 15.73 3.90
N LEU A 8 -13.12 15.22 3.02
CA LEU A 8 -12.81 14.96 1.62
C LEU A 8 -12.73 16.28 0.84
N MET A 9 -11.65 16.44 0.10
CA MET A 9 -11.40 17.56 -0.80
C MET A 9 -11.90 17.22 -2.20
N ALA A 10 -12.34 18.23 -2.94
CA ALA A 10 -12.91 18.07 -4.28
C ALA A 10 -11.90 17.53 -5.29
N ASP A 11 -10.65 18.01 -5.23
CA ASP A 11 -9.57 17.60 -6.12
C ASP A 11 -8.19 17.70 -5.46
N ARG A 12 -7.16 17.30 -6.21
CA ARG A 12 -5.76 17.31 -5.76
C ARG A 12 -5.20 18.72 -5.60
N GLU A 13 -5.67 19.68 -6.38
CA GLU A 13 -5.19 21.06 -6.35
C GLU A 13 -5.65 21.73 -5.06
N ALA A 14 -6.94 21.58 -4.71
CA ALA A 14 -7.52 22.04 -3.46
C ALA A 14 -6.79 21.45 -2.23
N LEU A 15 -6.50 20.14 -2.24
CA LEU A 15 -5.71 19.51 -1.17
C LEU A 15 -4.29 20.08 -1.08
N THR A 16 -3.64 20.33 -2.23
CA THR A 16 -2.27 20.86 -2.28
C THR A 16 -2.21 22.31 -1.81
N ALA A 17 -3.18 23.14 -2.21
CA ALA A 17 -3.32 24.52 -1.75
C ALA A 17 -3.52 24.55 -0.23
N TRP A 18 -4.47 23.76 0.29
CA TRP A 18 -4.70 23.65 1.72
C TRP A 18 -3.44 23.20 2.48
N ALA A 19 -2.75 22.17 1.99
CA ALA A 19 -1.52 21.68 2.61
C ALA A 19 -0.42 22.76 2.65
N ARG A 20 -0.28 23.54 1.57
CA ARG A 20 0.67 24.65 1.48
C ARG A 20 0.33 25.76 2.47
N GLU A 21 -0.93 26.15 2.56
CA GLU A 21 -1.40 27.16 3.53
C GLU A 21 -1.09 26.76 4.98
N HIS A 22 -1.12 25.47 5.28
CA HIS A 22 -0.88 24.92 6.61
C HIS A 22 0.56 24.45 6.83
N GLY A 23 1.47 24.66 5.87
CA GLY A 23 2.88 24.28 5.99
C GLY A 23 3.15 22.78 6.07
N VAL A 24 2.21 21.93 5.62
CA VAL A 24 2.30 20.47 5.66
C VAL A 24 2.47 19.87 4.28
N ARG A 25 2.93 18.62 4.21
CA ARG A 25 3.12 17.89 2.93
C ARG A 25 1.95 16.95 2.66
N VAL A 26 1.55 16.88 1.39
CA VAL A 26 0.65 15.83 0.90
C VAL A 26 1.43 14.52 0.78
N ARG A 27 0.87 13.43 1.28
CA ARG A 27 1.39 12.06 1.17
C ARG A 27 0.35 11.13 0.56
N VAL A 28 0.79 9.97 0.08
CA VAL A 28 -0.14 8.86 -0.25
C VAL A 28 -0.49 8.16 1.05
N ALA A 29 -1.77 8.16 1.42
CA ALA A 29 -2.28 7.49 2.61
C ALA A 29 -2.81 6.08 2.32
N GLY A 30 -3.23 5.83 1.08
CA GLY A 30 -3.71 4.53 0.66
C GLY A 30 -3.77 4.44 -0.86
N GLU A 31 -3.60 3.23 -1.37
CA GLU A 31 -3.62 2.96 -2.80
C GLU A 31 -4.28 1.59 -3.03
N ASP A 32 -5.29 1.57 -3.89
CA ASP A 32 -5.87 0.35 -4.45
C ASP A 32 -5.73 0.39 -5.98
N TRP A 33 -6.29 -0.60 -6.68
CA TRP A 33 -6.20 -0.67 -8.14
C TRP A 33 -6.88 0.50 -8.83
N GLU A 34 -7.97 0.98 -8.26
CA GLU A 34 -8.91 1.91 -8.87
C GLU A 34 -8.62 3.34 -8.43
N SER A 35 -7.85 3.55 -7.37
CA SER A 35 -7.69 4.86 -6.77
C SER A 35 -6.42 5.04 -5.96
N ILE A 36 -6.02 6.29 -5.82
CA ILE A 36 -4.97 6.74 -4.91
C ILE A 36 -5.59 7.74 -3.94
N THR A 37 -5.46 7.50 -2.64
CA THR A 37 -5.88 8.42 -1.60
C THR A 37 -4.69 9.25 -1.16
N TYR A 38 -4.76 10.54 -1.44
CA TYR A 38 -3.82 11.54 -0.96
C TYR A 38 -4.32 12.10 0.37
N GLU A 39 -3.39 12.39 1.28
CA GLU A 39 -3.71 12.94 2.59
C GLU A 39 -2.72 14.03 2.97
N ALA A 40 -3.20 15.06 3.66
CA ALA A 40 -2.39 15.99 4.41
C ALA A 40 -2.93 16.08 5.84
N THR A 41 -2.02 16.14 6.80
CA THR A 41 -2.34 16.13 8.23
C THR A 41 -1.66 17.30 8.91
N THR A 42 -2.42 18.07 9.68
CA THR A 42 -1.89 19.14 10.54
C THR A 42 -2.45 18.99 11.96
N SER A 43 -1.92 19.76 12.91
CA SER A 43 -2.47 19.84 14.28
C SER A 43 -3.30 21.12 14.42
N GLY A 44 -4.52 20.99 14.94
CA GLY A 44 -5.38 22.10 15.30
C GLY A 44 -4.89 22.83 16.56
N PRO A 45 -5.52 23.97 16.92
CA PRO A 45 -5.12 24.80 18.07
C PRO A 45 -5.11 24.02 19.40
N ASP A 46 -6.03 23.07 19.53
CA ASP A 46 -6.25 22.21 20.68
C ASP A 46 -5.45 20.90 20.61
N GLY A 47 -4.48 20.80 19.69
CA GLY A 47 -3.63 19.62 19.48
C GLY A 47 -4.33 18.47 18.75
N THR A 48 -5.58 18.66 18.33
CA THR A 48 -6.37 17.68 17.59
C THR A 48 -5.82 17.51 16.17
N SER A 49 -5.70 16.27 15.71
CA SER A 49 -5.23 16.02 14.33
C SER A 49 -6.33 16.39 13.33
N VAL A 50 -6.03 17.32 12.42
CA VAL A 50 -6.89 17.70 11.31
C VAL A 50 -6.38 17.01 10.06
N VAL A 51 -7.21 16.12 9.51
CA VAL A 51 -6.87 15.34 8.32
C VAL A 51 -7.72 15.81 7.13
N ARG A 52 -7.05 16.03 5.99
CA ARG A 52 -7.69 16.30 4.69
C ARG A 52 -7.29 15.24 3.69
N ARG A 53 -8.26 14.74 2.93
CA ARG A 53 -8.05 13.64 1.98
C ARG A 53 -8.61 13.97 0.61
N TYR A 54 -7.96 13.49 -0.44
CA TYR A 54 -8.51 13.47 -1.79
C TYR A 54 -8.33 12.07 -2.37
N ARG A 55 -9.44 11.46 -2.83
CA ARG A 55 -9.41 10.17 -3.51
C ARG A 55 -9.41 10.38 -5.03
N CYS A 56 -8.25 10.18 -5.64
CA CYS A 56 -8.11 10.20 -7.09
C CYS A 56 -8.55 8.85 -7.66
N VAL A 57 -9.76 8.79 -8.23
CA VAL A 57 -10.22 7.62 -9.00
C VAL A 57 -9.50 7.61 -10.34
N LEU A 58 -8.92 6.47 -10.68
CA LEU A 58 -8.19 6.26 -11.92
C LEU A 58 -9.15 5.89 -13.05
N PRO A 59 -8.83 6.29 -14.30
CA PRO A 59 -9.53 5.81 -15.47
C PRO A 59 -9.55 4.27 -15.52
N PRO A 60 -10.65 3.63 -15.97
CA PRO A 60 -10.78 2.17 -15.98
C PRO A 60 -9.62 1.43 -16.67
N ALA A 61 -9.12 1.96 -17.79
CA ALA A 61 -7.99 1.38 -18.51
C ALA A 61 -6.70 1.36 -17.67
N MET A 62 -6.47 2.40 -16.86
CA MET A 62 -5.33 2.46 -15.94
C MET A 62 -5.50 1.51 -14.78
N ALA A 63 -6.70 1.45 -14.18
CA ALA A 63 -7.00 0.51 -13.10
C ALA A 63 -6.77 -0.95 -13.55
N LEU A 64 -7.28 -1.30 -14.74
CA LEU A 64 -7.08 -2.63 -15.32
C LEU A 64 -5.60 -2.93 -15.59
N ARG A 65 -4.84 -1.96 -16.09
CA ARG A 65 -3.39 -2.11 -16.30
C ARG A 65 -2.67 -2.35 -14.97
N ARG A 66 -2.98 -1.59 -13.92
CA ARG A 66 -2.41 -1.76 -12.58
C ARG A 66 -2.74 -3.14 -12.01
N LEU A 67 -3.99 -3.59 -12.13
CA LEU A 67 -4.40 -4.93 -11.73
C LEU A 67 -3.60 -6.03 -12.46
N ARG A 68 -3.44 -5.91 -13.78
CA ARG A 68 -2.73 -6.92 -14.60
C ARG A 68 -1.24 -7.00 -14.32
N LEU A 69 -0.61 -5.87 -13.98
CA LEU A 69 0.83 -5.80 -13.75
C LEU A 69 1.23 -6.22 -12.33
N THR A 70 0.29 -6.28 -11.39
CA THR A 70 0.61 -6.54 -10.00
C THR A 70 0.56 -8.02 -9.64
N TYR A 71 1.43 -8.43 -8.72
CA TYR A 71 1.42 -9.73 -8.08
C TYR A 71 0.89 -9.63 -6.64
N VAL A 72 0.18 -10.67 -6.22
CA VAL A 72 -0.10 -11.00 -4.83
C VAL A 72 0.94 -12.02 -4.39
N VAL A 73 1.70 -11.68 -3.35
CA VAL A 73 2.73 -12.52 -2.75
C VAL A 73 2.31 -12.84 -1.32
N GLY A 74 2.12 -14.12 -1.03
CA GLY A 74 1.86 -14.61 0.32
C GLY A 74 3.12 -15.20 0.94
N LEU A 75 3.44 -14.71 2.13
CA LEU A 75 4.60 -15.06 2.93
C LEU A 75 4.13 -15.52 4.31
N CYS A 76 4.82 -16.48 4.92
CA CYS A 76 4.57 -16.90 6.28
C CYS A 76 5.86 -17.17 7.05
N HIS A 77 5.80 -17.13 8.37
CA HIS A 77 6.89 -17.58 9.25
C HIS A 77 6.33 -18.07 10.58
N ASP A 78 7.12 -18.82 11.35
CA ASP A 78 6.78 -19.14 12.73
C ASP A 78 7.01 -17.91 13.63
N ALA A 79 6.01 -17.61 14.46
CA ALA A 79 6.04 -16.54 15.45
C ALA A 79 5.56 -17.08 16.80
N GLY A 80 6.47 -17.71 17.54
CA GLY A 80 6.16 -18.21 18.89
C GLY A 80 5.22 -19.41 18.88
N GLY A 81 5.39 -20.34 17.94
CA GLY A 81 4.57 -21.56 17.82
C GLY A 81 3.24 -21.37 17.08
N ALA A 82 3.02 -20.20 16.49
CA ALA A 82 1.90 -19.93 15.57
C ALA A 82 2.42 -19.46 14.21
N VAL A 83 1.67 -19.74 13.14
CA VAL A 83 2.01 -19.27 11.79
C VAL A 83 1.54 -17.83 11.61
N CYS A 84 2.47 -16.89 11.45
CA CYS A 84 2.17 -15.53 11.05
C CYS A 84 2.12 -15.42 9.53
N ASN A 85 1.03 -14.89 8.97
CA ASN A 85 0.84 -14.74 7.54
C ASN A 85 0.93 -13.27 7.12
N HIS A 86 1.58 -13.02 5.98
CA HIS A 86 1.74 -11.71 5.38
C HIS A 86 1.41 -11.79 3.89
N VAL A 87 0.53 -10.90 3.44
CA VAL A 87 0.23 -10.76 2.01
C VAL A 87 0.70 -9.39 1.54
N ARG A 88 1.39 -9.35 0.41
CA ARG A 88 1.85 -8.11 -0.23
C ARG A 88 1.40 -8.05 -1.68
N ARG A 89 1.06 -6.84 -2.11
CA ARG A 89 0.73 -6.50 -3.49
C ARG A 89 1.94 -5.78 -4.07
N VAL A 90 2.58 -6.35 -5.08
CA VAL A 90 3.86 -5.85 -5.60
C VAL A 90 3.82 -5.77 -7.13
N VAL A 91 4.06 -4.56 -7.64
CA VAL A 91 4.36 -4.37 -9.07
C VAL A 91 5.84 -4.69 -9.28
N PRO A 92 6.20 -5.54 -10.26
CA PRO A 92 7.60 -5.87 -10.49
C PRO A 92 8.39 -4.61 -10.85
N PRO A 93 9.64 -4.48 -10.34
CA PRO A 93 10.48 -3.31 -10.61
C PRO A 93 10.83 -3.19 -12.09
N VAL A 94 10.97 -4.33 -12.78
CA VAL A 94 11.22 -4.41 -14.22
C VAL A 94 9.97 -4.92 -14.94
N LEU A 95 9.25 -4.01 -15.59
CA LEU A 95 7.97 -4.32 -16.25
C LEU A 95 8.10 -5.20 -17.50
N SER A 96 9.30 -5.29 -18.07
CA SER A 96 9.60 -6.08 -19.27
C SER A 96 10.20 -7.45 -18.97
N ALA A 97 10.35 -7.81 -17.69
CA ALA A 97 10.92 -9.10 -17.30
C ALA A 97 10.01 -10.26 -17.72
N ALA A 98 10.61 -11.41 -18.03
CA ALA A 98 9.88 -12.66 -18.19
C ALA A 98 9.13 -13.03 -16.89
N ASP A 99 8.02 -13.76 -16.99
CA ASP A 99 7.13 -14.01 -15.84
C ASP A 99 7.86 -14.68 -14.66
N GLU A 100 8.78 -15.60 -14.93
CA GLU A 100 9.59 -16.25 -13.90
C GLU A 100 10.51 -15.28 -13.15
N ALA A 101 11.25 -14.44 -13.88
CA ALA A 101 12.09 -13.40 -13.30
C ALA A 101 11.25 -12.39 -12.51
N ALA A 102 10.11 -11.98 -13.06
CA ALA A 102 9.18 -11.09 -12.37
C ALA A 102 8.66 -11.69 -11.06
N ARG A 103 8.33 -12.99 -11.03
CA ARG A 103 7.92 -13.71 -9.80
C ARG A 103 9.02 -13.72 -8.74
N HIS A 104 10.27 -13.92 -9.16
CA HIS A 104 11.41 -13.85 -8.25
C HIS A 104 11.58 -12.44 -7.66
N ASP A 105 11.58 -11.41 -8.52
CA ASP A 105 11.76 -10.02 -8.10
C ASP A 105 10.65 -9.56 -7.13
N VAL A 106 9.38 -9.83 -7.44
CA VAL A 106 8.27 -9.44 -6.55
C VAL A 106 8.32 -10.17 -5.22
N THR A 107 8.86 -11.39 -5.19
CA THR A 107 9.06 -12.16 -3.96
C THR A 107 10.10 -11.49 -3.07
N LEU A 108 11.24 -11.10 -3.63
CA LEU A 108 12.30 -10.39 -2.91
C LEU A 108 11.79 -9.06 -2.35
N VAL A 109 11.09 -8.28 -3.18
CA VAL A 109 10.51 -7.00 -2.77
C VAL A 109 9.48 -7.21 -1.66
N ALA A 110 8.60 -8.20 -1.78
CA ALA A 110 7.60 -8.51 -0.74
C ALA A 110 8.25 -8.88 0.59
N ALA A 111 9.29 -9.74 0.57
CA ALA A 111 10.00 -10.15 1.78
C ALA A 111 10.72 -8.95 2.45
N ALA A 112 11.38 -8.10 1.64
CA ALA A 112 12.04 -6.90 2.14
C ALA A 112 11.05 -5.90 2.77
N LEU A 113 9.87 -5.71 2.16
CA LEU A 113 8.81 -4.87 2.73
C LEU A 113 8.29 -5.44 4.06
N VAL A 114 8.03 -6.75 4.13
CA VAL A 114 7.59 -7.40 5.37
C VAL A 114 8.64 -7.24 6.46
N GLU A 115 9.92 -7.48 6.18
CA GLU A 115 10.99 -7.27 7.15
C GLU A 115 11.02 -5.82 7.65
N ALA A 116 11.03 -4.85 6.73
CA ALA A 116 11.11 -3.43 7.09
C ALA A 116 9.96 -2.98 7.99
N GLU A 117 8.75 -3.49 7.73
CA GLU A 117 7.53 -3.08 8.45
C GLU A 117 7.26 -3.90 9.71
N ARG A 118 7.66 -5.18 9.74
CA ARG A 118 7.16 -6.17 10.71
C ARG A 118 8.24 -6.82 11.55
N ARG A 119 9.54 -6.61 11.28
CA ARG A 119 10.63 -7.13 12.12
C ARG A 119 10.42 -6.78 13.60
N ALA A 120 10.12 -5.52 13.91
CA ALA A 120 9.90 -5.07 15.28
C ALA A 120 8.58 -5.56 15.91
N VAL A 121 7.65 -6.07 15.11
CA VAL A 121 6.30 -6.46 15.56
C VAL A 121 6.18 -7.98 15.73
N CYS A 122 6.65 -8.76 14.77
CA CYS A 122 6.56 -10.22 14.79
C CYS A 122 7.89 -10.93 14.54
N GLY A 123 9.02 -10.22 14.38
CA GLY A 123 10.32 -10.85 14.13
C GLY A 123 10.50 -11.36 12.70
N ALA A 124 9.62 -10.99 11.77
CA ALA A 124 9.77 -11.35 10.37
C ALA A 124 11.07 -10.79 9.78
N THR A 125 11.81 -11.64 9.06
CA THR A 125 13.03 -11.29 8.32
C THR A 125 13.04 -12.01 6.98
N VAL A 126 13.81 -11.52 6.02
CA VAL A 126 14.00 -12.17 4.73
C VAL A 126 14.50 -13.62 4.86
N HIS A 127 15.16 -13.96 5.98
CA HIS A 127 15.70 -15.30 6.23
C HIS A 127 14.69 -16.29 6.82
N ASN A 128 13.65 -15.82 7.52
CA ASN A 128 12.65 -16.70 8.15
C ASN A 128 11.29 -16.70 7.44
N LEU A 129 11.11 -15.86 6.41
CA LEU A 129 9.90 -15.83 5.59
C LEU A 129 9.93 -16.93 4.52
N ALA A 130 8.90 -17.76 4.52
CA ALA A 130 8.62 -18.74 3.48
C ALA A 130 7.51 -18.22 2.56
N VAL A 131 7.70 -18.37 1.25
CA VAL A 131 6.72 -17.96 0.24
C VAL A 131 5.77 -19.13 -0.02
N TYR A 132 4.48 -18.92 0.17
CA TYR A 132 3.47 -19.96 -0.11
C TYR A 132 2.63 -19.65 -1.37
N THR A 133 2.67 -18.42 -1.88
CA THR A 133 2.00 -18.09 -3.15
C THR A 133 2.61 -16.86 -3.82
N VAL A 134 2.68 -16.90 -5.15
CA VAL A 134 3.05 -15.77 -6.01
C VAL A 134 2.16 -15.84 -7.25
N GLN A 135 1.18 -14.96 -7.34
CA GLN A 135 0.18 -14.99 -8.41
C GLN A 135 -0.09 -13.59 -8.92
N ARG A 136 -0.47 -13.46 -10.20
CA ARG A 136 -0.96 -12.19 -10.72
C ARG A 136 -2.25 -11.82 -9.99
N ALA A 137 -2.40 -10.54 -9.64
CA ALA A 137 -3.57 -10.05 -8.92
C ALA A 137 -4.88 -10.25 -9.70
N LYS A 138 -4.84 -10.20 -11.03
CA LYS A 138 -5.99 -10.51 -11.90
C LYS A 138 -6.51 -11.95 -11.77
N ASP A 139 -5.64 -12.88 -11.37
CA ASP A 139 -5.94 -14.31 -11.28
C ASP A 139 -6.16 -14.75 -9.80
N TRP A 140 -5.90 -13.85 -8.86
CA TRP A 140 -6.06 -14.10 -7.43
C TRP A 140 -7.53 -14.20 -7.04
N ARG A 141 -7.90 -15.30 -6.39
CA ARG A 141 -9.22 -15.48 -5.79
C ARG A 141 -9.07 -15.53 -4.26
N PRO A 142 -9.61 -14.56 -3.51
CA PRO A 142 -9.74 -14.74 -2.07
C PRO A 142 -10.69 -15.93 -1.83
N TYR A 143 -10.25 -16.89 -1.02
CA TYR A 143 -11.04 -18.04 -0.60
C TYR A 143 -12.30 -17.61 0.15
#